data_AF-A0A352CLM2-F1
#
_entry.id   AF-A0A352CLM2-F1
#
_cell.length_a   1.000
_cell.length_b   1.000
_cell.length_c   1.000
_cell.angle_alpha   90.00
_cell.angle_beta   90.00
_cell.angle_gamma   90.00
#
_symmetry.space_group_name_H-M   'P 1'
#
loop_
_entity.id
_entity.type
_entity.pdbx_description
1 polymer ?
#
loop_
_entity_poly.entity_id
_entity_poly.type
_entity_poly.pdbx_seq_one_letter_code
_entity_poly.pdbx_strand_id
1 'polypeptide(L)'
;MNKVRYIEVDMLKALCIVCMIFNHVYEELAADPGGPYVFFDLSSTFLGAASFMLCMGIGMRLARHQEPKEYAVRGFELLTVGQLLNIFRSALPALIGYAMTGRSYFLSNVMLVFQA
;
A
#
# COMPACT_ATOMS: atom_id res chain seq x y z
N MET A 1 -25.36 -4.53 22.71
CA MET A 1 -25.47 -4.21 21.27
C MET A 1 -24.87 -5.37 20.49
N ASN A 2 -25.69 -6.08 19.71
CA ASN A 2 -25.31 -7.34 19.05
C ASN A 2 -24.23 -7.12 17.97
N LYS A 3 -23.21 -8.00 17.97
CA LYS A 3 -22.10 -7.98 17.00
C LYS A 3 -22.62 -8.42 15.64
N VAL A 4 -22.92 -7.50 14.75
CA VAL A 4 -23.03 -7.81 13.32
C VAL A 4 -21.64 -7.66 12.74
N ARG A 5 -20.92 -8.78 12.57
CA ARG A 5 -19.74 -8.82 11.71
C ARG A 5 -20.27 -8.72 10.29
N TYR A 6 -20.01 -7.59 9.63
CA TYR A 6 -20.37 -7.40 8.23
C TYR A 6 -19.37 -8.15 7.38
N ILE A 7 -19.67 -9.43 7.17
CA ILE A 7 -18.86 -10.34 6.34
C ILE A 7 -18.65 -9.78 4.93
N GLU A 8 -19.61 -9.00 4.44
CA GLU A 8 -19.55 -8.30 3.16
C GLU A 8 -18.40 -7.28 3.12
N VAL A 9 -18.18 -6.53 4.20
CA VAL A 9 -17.10 -5.53 4.28
C VAL A 9 -15.74 -6.20 4.37
N ASP A 10 -15.65 -7.32 5.11
CA ASP A 10 -14.42 -8.11 5.19
C ASP A 10 -14.10 -8.80 3.84
N MET A 11 -15.11 -9.29 3.13
CA MET A 11 -14.96 -9.83 1.78
C MET A 11 -14.54 -8.77 0.76
N LEU A 12 -15.11 -7.57 0.82
CA LEU A 12 -14.76 -6.47 -0.08
C LEU A 12 -13.31 -6.03 0.15
N LYS A 13 -12.86 -5.93 1.42
CA LYS A 13 -11.44 -5.68 1.74
C LYS A 13 -10.52 -6.75 1.17
N ALA A 14 -10.88 -8.02 1.32
CA ALA A 14 -10.09 -9.13 0.78
C ALA A 14 -9.99 -9.05 -0.75
N LEU A 15 -11.11 -8.77 -1.43
CA LEU A 15 -11.14 -8.57 -2.88
C LEU A 15 -10.25 -7.38 -3.31
N CYS A 16 -10.33 -6.24 -2.61
CA CYS A 16 -9.49 -5.08 -2.89
C CYS A 16 -7.99 -5.39 -2.76
N ILE A 17 -7.58 -6.14 -1.73
CA ILE A 17 -6.17 -6.55 -1.55
C ILE A 17 -5.72 -7.42 -2.72
N VAL A 18 -6.53 -8.40 -3.12
CA VAL A 18 -6.21 -9.28 -4.26
C VAL A 18 -6.06 -8.45 -5.54
N CYS A 19 -7.01 -7.57 -5.84
CA CYS A 19 -6.94 -6.66 -6.99
C CYS A 19 -5.71 -5.74 -6.96
N MET A 20 -5.33 -5.21 -5.79
CA MET A 20 -4.13 -4.39 -5.63
C MET A 20 -2.84 -5.14 -5.99
N ILE A 21 -2.72 -6.41 -5.58
CA ILE A 21 -1.54 -7.24 -5.92
C ILE A 21 -1.44 -7.40 -7.44
N PHE A 22 -2.54 -7.76 -8.11
CA PHE A 22 -2.55 -7.94 -9.57
C PHE A 22 -2.21 -6.64 -10.31
N ASN A 23 -2.77 -5.51 -9.88
CA ASN A 23 -2.49 -4.22 -10.52
C ASN A 23 -1.02 -3.80 -10.36
N HIS A 24 -0.43 -3.92 -9.16
CA HIS A 24 0.98 -3.58 -8.98
C HIS A 24 1.93 -4.52 -9.73
N VAL A 25 1.64 -5.82 -9.80
CA VAL A 25 2.43 -6.74 -10.63
C VAL A 25 2.33 -6.36 -12.10
N TYR A 26 1.15 -5.94 -12.57
CA TYR A 26 0.96 -5.50 -13.94
C TYR A 26 1.67 -4.17 -14.23
N GLU A 27 1.60 -3.17 -13.35
CA GLU A 27 2.33 -1.91 -13.46
C GLU A 27 3.84 -2.11 -13.54
N GLU A 28 4.39 -3.00 -12.70
CA GLU A 28 5.83 -3.26 -12.64
C GLU A 28 6.33 -4.07 -13.85
N LEU A 29 5.45 -4.85 -14.49
CA LEU A 29 5.76 -5.66 -15.68
C LEU A 29 5.47 -4.93 -17.00
N ALA A 30 4.53 -3.98 -17.01
CA ALA A 30 4.15 -3.20 -18.18
C ALA A 30 5.23 -2.15 -18.49
N ALA A 31 6.25 -2.55 -19.25
CA ALA A 31 7.37 -1.70 -19.64
C ALA A 31 7.01 -0.56 -20.62
N ASP A 32 5.79 -0.55 -21.19
CA ASP A 32 5.36 0.44 -22.18
C ASP A 32 3.98 1.02 -21.80
N PRO A 33 3.87 2.33 -21.53
CA PRO A 33 2.61 2.98 -21.15
C PRO A 33 1.70 3.15 -22.39
N GLY A 34 1.12 2.03 -22.85
CA GLY A 34 0.09 2.04 -23.90
C GLY A 34 -1.30 2.41 -23.38
N GLY A 35 -2.28 2.53 -24.29
CA GLY A 35 -3.69 2.75 -23.96
C GLY A 35 -4.30 1.87 -22.84
N PRO A 36 -3.97 0.57 -22.70
CA PRO A 36 -4.48 -0.23 -21.58
C PRO A 36 -3.93 0.17 -20.21
N TYR A 37 -2.76 0.83 -20.13
CA TYR A 37 -2.16 1.26 -18.87
C TYR A 37 -3.08 2.21 -18.09
N VAL A 38 -3.70 3.18 -18.76
CA VAL A 38 -4.60 4.18 -18.13
C VAL A 38 -5.87 3.54 -17.56
N PHE A 39 -6.39 2.50 -18.20
CA PHE A 39 -7.55 1.76 -17.70
C PHE A 39 -7.21 0.92 -16.47
N PHE A 40 -6.02 0.32 -16.44
CA PHE A 40 -5.52 -0.41 -15.27
C PHE A 40 -5.19 0.51 -14.09
N ASP A 41 -4.61 1.68 -14.35
CA ASP A 41 -4.29 2.70 -13.34
C ASP A 41 -5.55 3.33 -12.72
N LEU A 42 -6.56 3.63 -13.54
CA LEU A 42 -7.86 4.09 -13.04
C LEU A 42 -8.54 3.00 -12.20
N SER A 43 -8.43 1.74 -12.63
CA SER A 43 -8.98 0.59 -11.88
C SER A 43 -8.22 0.34 -10.58
N SER A 44 -6.90 0.49 -10.56
CA SER A 44 -6.09 0.32 -9.34
C SER A 44 -6.40 1.38 -8.30
N THR A 45 -6.55 2.63 -8.75
CA THR A 45 -6.89 3.76 -7.89
C THR A 45 -8.31 3.64 -7.33
N PHE A 46 -9.29 3.29 -8.17
CA PHE A 46 -10.70 3.28 -7.78
C PHE A 46 -11.13 1.98 -7.08
N LEU A 47 -10.80 0.81 -7.65
CA LEU A 47 -11.18 -0.50 -7.12
C LEU A 47 -10.17 -1.09 -6.12
N GLY A 48 -8.94 -0.58 -6.08
CA GLY A 48 -7.93 -0.95 -5.09
C GLY A 48 -7.92 0.01 -3.91
N ALA A 49 -7.28 1.18 -4.08
CA ALA A 49 -6.94 2.07 -2.96
C ALA A 49 -8.17 2.77 -2.36
N ALA A 50 -9.01 3.39 -3.19
CA ALA A 50 -10.14 4.18 -2.73
C ALA A 50 -11.21 3.33 -2.05
N SER A 51 -11.60 2.21 -2.69
CA SER A 51 -12.53 1.22 -2.14
C SER A 51 -12.00 0.57 -0.85
N PHE A 52 -10.71 0.26 -0.76
CA PHE A 52 -10.08 -0.27 0.45
C PHE A 52 -10.11 0.75 1.59
N MET A 53 -9.73 2.00 1.33
CA MET A 53 -9.79 3.08 2.33
C MET A 53 -11.23 3.33 2.80
N LEU A 54 -12.21 3.27 1.89
CA LEU A 54 -13.63 3.42 2.23
C LEU A 54 -14.11 2.27 3.13
N CYS A 55 -13.79 1.02 2.78
CA CYS A 55 -14.12 -0.14 3.60
C CYS A 55 -13.42 -0.11 4.98
N MET A 56 -12.18 0.39 5.01
CA MET A 56 -11.44 0.61 6.26
C MET A 56 -12.14 1.66 7.12
N GLY A 57 -12.55 2.80 6.55
CA GLY A 57 -13.31 3.86 7.21
C GLY A 57 -14.64 3.37 7.82
N ILE A 58 -15.41 2.60 7.05
CA ILE A 58 -16.65 1.98 7.55
C ILE A 58 -16.35 0.99 8.69
N GLY A 59 -15.30 0.18 8.55
CA GLY A 59 -14.86 -0.75 9.59
C GLY A 59 -14.42 -0.06 10.89
N MET A 60 -13.82 1.12 10.80
CA MET A 60 -13.45 1.94 11.96
C MET A 60 -14.70 2.52 12.65
N ARG A 61 -15.66 3.08 11.90
CA ARG A 61 -16.91 3.58 12.49
C ARG A 61 -17.72 2.50 13.21
N LEU A 62 -17.61 1.26 12.76
CA LEU A 62 -18.29 0.10 13.35
C LEU A 62 -17.45 -0.61 14.42
N ALA A 63 -16.19 -0.19 14.63
CA ALA A 63 -15.30 -0.79 15.61
C ALA A 63 -15.75 -0.46 17.04
N ARG A 64 -15.52 -1.40 17.96
CA ARG A 64 -15.93 -1.30 19.37
C ARG A 64 -15.08 -0.34 20.19
N HIS A 65 -13.89 -0.05 19.70
CA HIS A 65 -12.81 0.71 20.32
C HIS A 65 -12.55 1.91 19.41
N GLN A 66 -13.24 3.01 19.71
CA GLN A 66 -13.23 4.22 18.90
C GLN A 66 -12.44 5.35 19.55
N GLU A 67 -11.69 5.07 20.62
CA GLU A 67 -10.92 6.12 21.25
C GLU A 67 -9.88 6.64 20.26
N PRO A 68 -9.76 7.97 20.09
CA PRO A 68 -8.83 8.57 19.12
C PRO A 68 -7.37 8.16 19.39
N LYS A 69 -7.05 7.83 20.65
CA LYS A 69 -5.75 7.30 21.05
C LYS A 69 -5.46 5.92 20.45
N GLU A 70 -6.45 5.04 20.35
CA GLU A 70 -6.29 3.71 19.77
C GLU A 70 -6.12 3.77 18.25
N TYR A 71 -6.78 4.73 17.59
CA TYR A 71 -6.57 5.00 16.17
C TYR A 71 -5.18 5.58 15.89
N ALA A 72 -4.70 6.50 16.72
CA ALA A 72 -3.37 7.08 16.57
C ALA A 72 -2.27 6.03 16.71
N VAL A 73 -2.37 5.11 17.68
CA VAL A 73 -1.39 4.04 17.86
C VAL A 73 -1.38 3.08 16.66
N ARG A 74 -2.55 2.67 16.17
CA ARG A 74 -2.64 1.81 14.97
C ARG A 74 -2.13 2.51 13.71
N GLY A 75 -2.43 3.80 13.55
CA GLY A 75 -1.91 4.60 12.45
C GLY A 75 -0.38 4.74 12.52
N PHE A 76 0.17 4.94 13.71
CA PHE A 76 1.62 4.97 13.92
C PHE A 76 2.28 3.62 13.65
N GLU A 77 1.68 2.51 14.08
CA GLU A 77 2.16 1.16 13.79
C GLU A 77 2.17 0.89 12.28
N LEU A 78 1.09 1.25 11.57
CA LEU A 78 1.01 1.16 10.11
C LEU A 78 2.06 2.03 9.40
N LEU A 79 2.28 3.26 9.87
CA LEU A 79 3.28 4.16 9.31
C LEU A 79 4.69 3.59 9.51
N THR A 80 4.98 3.09 10.71
CA THR A 80 6.28 2.51 11.05
C THR A 80 6.54 1.25 10.23
N VAL A 81 5.58 0.33 10.15
CA VAL A 81 5.69 -0.90 9.37
C VAL A 81 5.77 -0.59 7.87
N GLY A 82 4.97 0.35 7.37
CA GLY A 82 5.00 0.78 5.98
C GLY A 82 6.35 1.37 5.58
N GLN A 83 6.92 2.24 6.42
CA GLN A 83 8.25 2.80 6.16
C GLN A 83 9.36 1.76 6.26
N LEU A 84 9.25 0.84 7.22
CA LEU A 84 10.19 -0.26 7.33
C LEU A 84 10.13 -1.12 6.05
N LEU A 85 8.94 -1.46 5.57
CA LEU A 85 8.74 -2.22 4.34
C LEU A 85 9.31 -1.49 3.12
N ASN A 86 9.15 -0.16 3.04
CA ASN A 86 9.72 0.66 1.98
C ASN A 86 11.27 0.64 2.00
N ILE A 87 11.88 0.67 3.18
CA ILE A 87 13.34 0.51 3.34
C ILE A 87 13.79 -0.87 2.84
N PHE A 88 13.08 -1.94 3.20
CA PHE A 88 13.43 -3.30 2.75
C PHE A 88 13.23 -3.50 1.25
N ARG A 89 12.17 -2.92 0.67
CA ARG A 89 11.85 -3.05 -0.76
C ARG A 89 12.74 -2.18 -1.65
N SER A 90 13.08 -0.98 -1.22
CA SER A 90 13.71 0.04 -2.08
C SER A 90 15.14 0.37 -1.65
N ALA A 91 15.38 0.61 -0.35
CA ALA A 91 16.69 1.05 0.13
C ALA A 91 17.71 -0.10 0.17
N LEU A 92 17.32 -1.29 0.62
CA LEU A 92 18.21 -2.46 0.66
C LEU A 92 18.72 -2.90 -0.72
N PRO A 93 17.87 -3.13 -1.73
CA PRO A 93 18.37 -3.48 -3.06
C PRO A 93 19.19 -2.36 -3.70
N ALA A 94 18.89 -1.09 -3.43
CA ALA A 94 19.73 0.02 -3.85
C ALA A 94 21.12 -0.01 -3.18
N LEU A 95 21.18 -0.30 -1.88
CA LEU A 95 22.45 -0.40 -1.14
C LEU A 95 23.30 -1.59 -1.60
N ILE A 96 22.67 -2.73 -1.87
CA ILE A 96 23.33 -3.93 -2.42
C ILE A 96 23.84 -3.64 -3.84
N GLY A 97 23.03 -2.99 -4.69
CA GLY A 97 23.44 -2.55 -6.02
C GLY A 97 24.63 -1.58 -5.98
N TYR A 98 24.64 -0.66 -5.01
CA TYR A 98 25.78 0.23 -4.78
C TYR A 98 27.05 -0.54 -4.37
N ALA A 99 26.93 -1.46 -3.40
CA ALA A 99 28.06 -2.25 -2.91
C ALA A 99 28.68 -3.14 -4.00
N MET A 100 27.87 -3.67 -4.93
CA MET A 100 28.35 -4.50 -6.03
C MET A 100 28.93 -3.70 -7.20
N THR A 101 28.43 -2.49 -7.48
CA THR A 101 28.75 -1.76 -8.72
C THR A 101 29.59 -0.50 -8.52
N GLY A 102 29.71 0.01 -7.29
CA GLY A 102 30.43 1.25 -6.95
C GLY A 102 29.86 2.53 -7.58
N ARG A 103 28.68 2.45 -8.22
CA ARG A 103 28.06 3.54 -8.98
C ARG A 103 27.14 4.40 -8.12
N SER A 104 27.41 5.70 -8.07
CA SER A 104 26.70 6.71 -7.24
C SER A 104 25.21 6.88 -7.56
N TYR A 105 24.73 6.38 -8.71
CA TYR A 105 23.32 6.42 -9.11
C TYR A 105 22.37 5.74 -8.12
N PHE A 106 22.87 4.74 -7.37
CA PHE A 106 22.06 4.03 -6.37
C PHE A 106 21.79 4.85 -5.09
N LEU A 107 22.62 5.86 -4.77
CA LEU A 107 22.42 6.71 -3.58
C LEU A 107 21.28 7.72 -3.78
N SER A 108 21.02 8.19 -5.01
CA SER A 108 19.86 9.05 -5.28
C SER A 108 18.52 8.34 -5.06
N ASN A 109 18.44 7.04 -5.32
CA ASN A 109 17.23 6.25 -5.05
C ASN A 109 16.97 6.05 -3.55
N VAL A 110 18.02 6.02 -2.72
CA VAL A 110 17.87 5.95 -1.26
C VAL A 110 17.28 7.23 -0.69
N MET A 111 17.57 8.40 -1.28
CA MET A 111 16.97 9.67 -0.84
C MET A 111 15.46 9.76 -1.14
N LEU A 112 14.99 9.13 -2.21
CA LEU A 112 13.56 9.07 -2.56
C LEU A 112 12.72 8.27 -1.55
N VAL A 113 13.33 7.28 -0.87
CA VAL A 113 12.67 6.50 0.20
C VAL A 113 12.28 7.37 1.40
N PHE A 114 12.98 8.49 1.63
CA PHE A 114 12.68 9.43 2.71
C PHE A 114 11.68 10.53 2.32
N GLN A 115 11.30 10.64 1.04
CA GLN A 115 10.36 11.65 0.54
C GLN A 115 8.92 11.13 0.36
N ALA A 116 8.69 9.82 0.52
CA ALA A 116 7.37 9.18 0.56
C ALA A 116 6.88 9.04 2.00
#